data_AF-A0A8G2BKV7-F1
#
_entry.id   AF-A0A8G2BKV7-F1
#
_cell.length_a   1.000
_cell.length_b   1.000
_cell.length_c   1.000
_cell.angle_alpha   90.00
_cell.angle_beta   90.00
_cell.angle_gamma   90.00
#
_symmetry.space_group_name_H-M   'P 1'
#
loop_
_entity.id
_entity.type
_entity.pdbx_description
1 polymer ?
#
loop_
_entity_poly.entity_id
_entity_poly.type
_entity_poly.pdbx_seq_one_letter_code
_entity_poly.pdbx_strand_id
1 'polypeptide(L)'
;MALDDDEFHDREARLEAEQRRRIHDDLANETAGRETGRIKRLDHPGEEPVGARDRKEKEERDRTASLTRLQVLLNDPTYRALYNDTFDQLRTAETATEAALEEAHAALSQTETDLQSTLDNAARLPDGTRVFRDADGNIRTEDGELVSGPDAETIVWKGGEPSYEDLLARRKAEGDARQRVEDLLRYQNDVLGPAHDRMEDPDNPPTPDELKQIQDDIEQGARQLGITDPEQELADASAKPSSFDLPTGAPS
;
A
#
# COMPACT_ATOMS: atom_id res chain seq x y z
N MET A 1 72.94 25.00 31.08
CA MET A 1 73.61 26.18 30.51
C MET A 1 74.72 25.62 29.62
N ALA A 2 74.62 25.53 28.30
CA ALA A 2 73.61 25.93 27.32
C ALA A 2 72.52 24.85 27.13
N LEU A 3 71.32 25.23 26.69
CA LEU A 3 70.35 24.30 26.11
C LEU A 3 70.76 24.18 24.63
N ASP A 4 70.96 22.96 24.15
CA ASP A 4 71.48 22.67 22.82
C ASP A 4 70.59 23.31 21.74
N ASP A 5 71.18 24.19 20.91
CA ASP A 5 70.49 24.92 19.83
C ASP A 5 69.75 23.96 18.87
N ASP A 6 70.19 22.71 18.77
CA ASP A 6 69.56 21.66 17.97
C ASP A 6 68.16 21.27 18.48
N GLU A 7 67.92 21.27 19.79
CA GLU A 7 66.61 20.90 20.36
C GLU A 7 65.58 22.03 20.17
N PHE A 8 66.05 23.28 20.06
CA PHE A 8 65.22 24.45 19.77
C PHE A 8 64.80 24.47 18.29
N HIS A 9 65.73 24.20 17.37
CA HIS A 9 65.45 24.14 15.94
C HIS A 9 64.53 22.97 15.56
N ASP A 10 64.66 21.81 16.21
CA ASP A 10 63.77 20.66 15.97
C ASP A 10 62.32 20.91 16.46
N ARG A 11 62.17 21.68 17.54
CA ARG A 11 60.85 22.05 18.07
C ARG A 11 60.16 23.10 17.20
N GLU A 12 60.92 24.06 16.69
CA GLU A 12 60.43 25.09 15.79
C GLU A 12 60.05 24.50 14.43
N ALA A 13 60.87 23.60 13.88
CA ALA A 13 60.56 22.86 12.65
C ALA A 13 59.30 21.99 12.78
N ARG A 14 59.05 21.38 13.94
CA ARG A 14 57.81 20.61 14.19
C ARG A 14 56.58 21.49 14.26
N LEU A 15 56.66 22.66 14.90
CA LEU A 15 55.53 23.59 15.01
C LEU A 15 55.18 24.22 13.66
N GLU A 16 56.18 24.58 12.85
CA GLU A 16 55.95 25.07 11.49
C GLU A 16 55.35 23.98 10.59
N ALA A 17 55.78 22.73 10.72
CA ALA A 17 55.23 21.61 9.97
C ALA A 17 53.76 21.32 10.34
N GLU A 18 53.39 21.42 11.63
CA GLU A 18 52.00 21.28 12.07
C GLU A 18 51.10 22.44 11.62
N GLN A 19 51.61 23.67 11.63
CA GLN A 19 50.86 24.82 11.13
C GLN A 19 50.63 24.73 9.61
N ARG A 20 51.66 24.35 8.84
CA ARG A 20 51.55 24.18 7.39
C ARG A 20 50.58 23.06 7.00
N ARG A 21 50.53 21.96 7.76
CA ARG A 21 49.54 20.89 7.54
C ARG A 21 48.10 21.38 7.78
N ARG A 22 47.86 22.12 8.85
CA ARG A 22 46.51 22.64 9.15
C ARG A 22 46.01 23.63 8.09
N ILE A 23 46.89 24.51 7.62
CA ILE A 23 46.56 25.48 6.56
C ILE A 23 46.23 24.78 5.24
N HIS A 24 46.95 23.69 4.92
CA HIS A 24 46.70 22.91 3.72
C HIS A 24 45.37 22.12 3.78
N ASP A 25 45.05 21.53 4.94
CA ASP A 25 43.80 20.79 5.14
C ASP A 25 42.56 21.70 5.14
N ASP A 26 42.68 22.92 5.68
CA ASP A 26 41.60 23.92 5.64
C ASP A 26 41.37 24.44 4.20
N LEU A 27 42.47 24.73 3.45
CA LEU A 27 42.39 25.18 2.06
C LEU A 27 41.79 24.12 1.11
N ALA A 28 42.14 22.85 1.30
CA ALA A 28 41.60 21.73 0.51
C ALA A 28 40.10 21.48 0.77
N ASN A 29 39.62 21.75 1.99
CA ASN A 29 38.19 21.67 2.31
C ASN A 29 37.40 22.84 1.69
N GLU A 30 37.95 24.04 1.66
CA GLU A 30 37.33 25.20 0.98
C GLU A 30 37.26 25.03 -0.54
N THR A 31 38.29 24.49 -1.19
CA THR A 31 38.27 24.26 -2.65
C THR A 31 37.32 23.14 -3.08
N ALA A 32 36.95 22.23 -2.17
CA ALA A 32 35.98 21.16 -2.40
C ALA A 32 34.52 21.58 -2.11
N GLY A 33 34.28 22.85 -1.81
CA GLY A 33 32.94 23.39 -1.51
C GLY A 33 32.36 22.92 -0.18
N ARG A 34 33.20 22.44 0.74
CA ARG A 34 32.78 22.05 2.10
C ARG A 34 33.03 23.21 3.05
N GLU A 35 31.95 23.74 3.63
CA GLU A 35 32.01 24.82 4.61
C GLU A 35 32.51 24.27 5.96
N THR A 36 33.80 24.43 6.26
CA THR A 36 34.36 24.17 7.59
C THR A 36 34.13 25.42 8.45
N GLY A 37 33.10 25.38 9.30
CA GLY A 37 32.73 26.45 10.23
C GLY A 37 33.76 26.75 11.34
N ARG A 38 35.03 27.02 11.01
CA ARG A 38 35.99 27.74 11.86
C ARG A 38 36.15 29.15 11.29
N ILE A 39 35.24 30.04 11.64
CA ILE A 39 35.42 30.97 12.77
C ILE A 39 36.75 31.71 12.64
N LYS A 40 36.66 33.01 12.29
CA LYS A 40 37.60 34.03 12.74
C LYS A 40 37.80 33.87 14.25
N ARG A 41 38.81 33.12 14.66
CA ARG A 41 39.28 33.07 16.06
C ARG A 41 40.14 34.28 16.31
N LEU A 42 39.48 35.38 16.67
CA LEU A 42 40.04 36.30 17.65
C LEU A 42 39.01 36.37 18.77
N ASP A 43 39.26 35.55 19.79
CA ASP A 43 38.55 35.53 21.06
C ASP A 43 38.65 36.90 21.74
N HIS A 44 37.57 37.67 21.75
CA HIS A 44 37.32 38.65 22.79
C HIS A 44 36.27 38.07 23.74
N PRO A 45 36.65 37.67 24.97
CA PRO A 45 35.69 37.23 25.96
C PRO A 45 34.98 38.47 26.53
N GLY A 46 33.76 38.74 26.06
CA GLY A 46 32.88 39.72 26.71
C GLY A 46 31.97 40.55 25.80
N GLU A 47 32.12 40.50 24.48
CA GLU A 47 31.24 41.27 23.58
C GLU A 47 30.32 40.32 22.81
N GLU A 48 29.03 40.35 23.13
CA GLU A 48 28.02 39.79 22.23
C GLU A 48 28.20 40.46 20.86
N PRO A 49 28.34 39.70 19.76
CA PRO A 49 28.47 40.30 18.45
C PRO A 49 27.21 41.13 18.18
N VAL A 50 27.39 42.43 17.99
CA VAL A 50 26.31 43.35 17.60
C VAL A 50 25.72 42.80 16.30
N GLY A 51 24.46 42.31 16.36
CA GLY A 51 23.79 41.61 15.27
C GLY A 51 23.62 40.09 15.43
N ALA A 52 24.00 39.50 16.58
CA ALA A 52 23.71 38.09 16.88
C ALA A 52 22.19 37.81 16.92
N ARG A 53 21.40 38.77 17.44
CA ARG A 53 19.94 38.73 17.38
C ARG A 53 19.42 38.80 15.94
N ASP A 54 19.93 39.73 15.15
CA ASP A 54 19.49 39.91 13.76
C ASP A 54 19.86 38.71 12.87
N ARG A 55 21.03 38.08 13.08
CA ARG A 55 21.38 36.84 12.40
C ARG A 55 20.48 35.68 12.83
N LYS A 56 20.22 35.55 14.13
CA LYS A 56 19.35 34.50 14.64
C LYS A 56 17.90 34.67 14.14
N GLU A 57 17.39 35.90 14.13
CA GLU A 57 16.04 36.23 13.62
C GLU A 57 15.97 36.04 12.10
N LYS A 58 17.03 36.36 11.36
CA LYS A 58 17.11 36.11 9.92
C LYS A 58 17.19 34.62 9.60
N GLU A 59 18.03 33.85 10.31
CA GLU A 59 18.10 32.40 10.17
C GLU A 59 16.79 31.70 10.56
N GLU A 60 16.09 32.22 11.57
CA GLU A 60 14.78 31.70 11.98
C GLU A 60 13.71 32.01 10.94
N ARG A 61 13.72 33.23 10.36
CA ARG A 61 12.86 33.59 9.22
C ARG A 61 13.16 32.74 7.98
N ASP A 62 14.43 32.59 7.63
CA ASP A 62 14.87 31.79 6.47
C ASP A 62 14.53 30.31 6.69
N ARG A 63 14.65 29.80 7.92
CA ARG A 63 14.16 28.45 8.29
C ARG A 63 12.66 28.34 8.12
N THR A 64 11.86 29.24 8.67
CA THR A 64 10.40 29.20 8.47
C THR A 64 9.98 29.41 7.03
N ALA A 65 10.75 30.15 6.23
CA ALA A 65 10.53 30.31 4.79
C ALA A 65 10.91 29.06 3.99
N SER A 66 11.80 28.22 4.54
CA SER A 66 12.17 26.92 3.97
C SER A 66 11.26 25.77 4.41
N LEU A 67 10.42 25.97 5.43
CA LEU A 67 9.46 24.95 5.85
C LEU A 67 8.29 24.91 4.88
N THR A 68 7.91 23.70 4.44
CA THR A 68 6.70 23.51 3.65
C THR A 68 5.47 23.88 4.48
N ARG A 69 4.37 24.24 3.82
CA ARG A 69 3.13 24.62 4.52
C ARG A 69 2.65 23.48 5.43
N LEU A 70 2.83 22.23 5.00
CA LEU A 70 2.58 21.05 5.81
C LEU A 70 3.40 21.03 7.11
N GLN A 71 4.71 21.29 7.03
CA GLN A 71 5.59 21.30 8.21
C GLN A 71 5.17 22.35 9.25
N VAL A 72 4.64 23.50 8.80
CA VAL A 72 4.09 24.51 9.71
C VAL A 72 2.84 23.98 10.43
N LEU A 73 1.92 23.34 9.71
CA LEU A 73 0.69 22.78 10.27
C LEU A 73 0.93 21.59 11.21
N LEU A 74 1.93 20.75 10.92
CA LEU A 74 2.29 19.62 11.77
C LEU A 74 2.84 20.03 13.15
N ASN A 75 3.13 21.33 13.37
CA ASN A 75 3.44 21.84 14.71
C ASN A 75 2.20 21.95 15.60
N ASP A 76 0.99 22.02 15.03
CA ASP A 76 -0.25 21.93 15.80
C ASP A 76 -0.51 20.46 16.17
N PRO A 77 -0.54 20.11 17.47
CA PRO A 77 -0.76 18.73 17.91
C PRO A 77 -2.10 18.16 17.45
N THR A 78 -3.13 19.00 17.31
CA THR A 78 -4.49 18.56 16.92
C THR A 78 -4.51 18.19 15.45
N TYR A 79 -3.99 19.06 14.59
CA TYR A 79 -3.86 18.81 13.16
C TYR A 79 -3.00 17.58 12.90
N ARG A 80 -1.84 17.50 13.55
CA ARG A 80 -0.92 16.37 13.41
C ARG A 80 -1.56 15.03 13.78
N ALA A 81 -2.35 14.99 14.86
CA ALA A 81 -3.04 13.77 15.25
C ALA A 81 -4.04 13.31 14.18
N LEU A 82 -4.86 14.23 13.68
CA LEU A 82 -5.84 13.94 12.62
C LEU A 82 -5.16 13.53 11.30
N TYR A 83 -4.09 14.21 10.91
CA TYR A 83 -3.33 13.89 9.70
C TYR A 83 -2.72 12.49 9.76
N ASN A 84 -2.08 12.15 10.89
CA ASN A 84 -1.50 10.81 11.09
C ASN A 84 -2.59 9.73 11.09
N ASP A 85 -3.69 9.95 11.78
CA ASP A 85 -4.84 9.03 11.84
C ASP A 85 -5.42 8.78 10.43
N THR A 86 -5.54 9.83 9.62
CA THR A 86 -5.98 9.72 8.22
C THR A 86 -4.98 8.91 7.38
N PHE A 87 -3.67 9.14 7.58
CA PHE A 87 -2.62 8.38 6.88
C PHE A 87 -2.61 6.90 7.26
N ASP A 88 -2.77 6.60 8.55
CA ASP A 88 -2.85 5.24 9.06
C ASP A 88 -4.09 4.53 8.49
N GLN A 89 -5.25 5.19 8.48
CA GLN A 89 -6.47 4.65 7.88
C GLN A 89 -6.33 4.40 6.37
N LEU A 90 -5.73 5.34 5.64
CA LEU A 90 -5.45 5.18 4.21
C LEU A 90 -4.56 3.96 3.97
N ARG A 91 -3.46 3.83 4.72
CA ARG A 91 -2.53 2.70 4.59
C ARG A 91 -3.19 1.35 4.90
N THR A 92 -4.02 1.31 5.94
CA THR A 92 -4.80 0.11 6.28
C THR A 92 -5.76 -0.25 5.14
N ALA A 93 -6.47 0.74 4.59
CA ALA A 93 -7.37 0.52 3.48
C ALA A 93 -6.66 0.05 2.20
N GLU A 94 -5.49 0.62 1.87
CA GLU A 94 -4.65 0.19 0.75
C GLU A 94 -4.21 -1.26 0.91
N THR A 95 -3.69 -1.61 2.09
CA THR A 95 -3.25 -2.98 2.40
C THR A 95 -4.40 -3.98 2.32
N ALA A 96 -5.56 -3.63 2.90
CA ALA A 96 -6.74 -4.49 2.86
C ALA A 96 -7.31 -4.63 1.45
N THR A 97 -7.27 -3.56 0.64
CA THR A 97 -7.71 -3.59 -0.77
C THR A 97 -6.79 -4.45 -1.62
N GLU A 98 -5.47 -4.39 -1.40
CA GLU A 98 -4.50 -5.23 -2.09
C GLU A 98 -4.73 -6.72 -1.77
N ALA A 99 -4.92 -7.06 -0.49
CA ALA A 99 -5.26 -8.42 -0.08
C ALA A 99 -6.60 -8.90 -0.69
N ALA A 100 -7.62 -8.05 -0.69
CA ALA A 100 -8.91 -8.36 -1.30
C ALA A 100 -8.82 -8.55 -2.83
N LEU A 101 -7.94 -7.79 -3.51
CA LEU A 101 -7.67 -7.98 -4.93
C LEU A 101 -6.98 -9.31 -5.22
N GLU A 102 -6.00 -9.70 -4.41
CA GLU A 102 -5.35 -11.01 -4.52
C GLU A 102 -6.36 -12.15 -4.39
N GLU A 103 -7.22 -12.09 -3.37
CA GLU A 103 -8.30 -13.07 -3.17
C GLU A 103 -9.29 -13.07 -4.34
N ALA A 104 -9.74 -11.90 -4.79
CA ALA A 104 -10.68 -11.78 -5.90
C ALA A 104 -10.10 -12.33 -7.22
N HIS A 105 -8.82 -12.11 -7.48
CA HIS A 105 -8.13 -12.68 -8.64
C HIS A 105 -8.01 -14.20 -8.55
N ALA A 106 -7.68 -14.75 -7.37
CA ALA A 106 -7.66 -16.19 -7.14
C ALA A 106 -9.05 -16.81 -7.36
N ALA A 107 -10.09 -16.18 -6.83
CA ALA A 107 -11.48 -16.60 -7.01
C ALA A 107 -11.89 -16.55 -8.49
N LEU A 108 -11.58 -15.47 -9.21
CA LEU A 108 -11.85 -15.35 -10.64
C LEU A 108 -11.17 -16.49 -11.42
N SER A 109 -9.88 -16.70 -11.22
CA SER A 109 -9.13 -17.77 -11.90
C SER A 109 -9.72 -19.16 -11.61
N GLN A 110 -10.16 -19.41 -10.38
CA GLN A 110 -10.84 -20.65 -10.03
C GLN A 110 -12.18 -20.79 -10.75
N THR A 111 -13.01 -19.74 -10.78
CA THR A 111 -14.32 -19.78 -11.46
C THR A 111 -14.18 -19.95 -12.97
N GLU A 112 -13.17 -19.35 -13.60
CA GLU A 112 -12.84 -19.56 -15.02
C GLU A 112 -12.43 -21.01 -15.28
N THR A 113 -11.62 -21.59 -14.41
CA THR A 113 -11.21 -23.01 -14.49
C THR A 113 -12.42 -23.93 -14.35
N ASP A 114 -13.30 -23.67 -13.38
CA ASP A 114 -14.52 -24.45 -13.15
C ASP A 114 -15.49 -24.36 -14.34
N LEU A 115 -15.67 -23.16 -14.90
CA LEU A 115 -16.49 -22.94 -16.09
C LEU A 115 -15.91 -23.70 -17.28
N GLN A 116 -14.60 -23.61 -17.52
CA GLN A 116 -13.94 -24.32 -18.60
C GLN A 116 -14.06 -25.84 -18.43
N SER A 117 -13.88 -26.35 -17.21
CA SER A 117 -14.09 -27.77 -16.89
C SER A 117 -15.53 -28.22 -17.18
N THR A 118 -16.51 -27.38 -16.85
CA THR A 118 -17.93 -27.62 -17.14
C THR A 118 -18.17 -27.71 -18.65
N LEU A 119 -17.58 -26.80 -19.44
CA LEU A 119 -17.68 -26.80 -20.90
C LEU A 119 -16.97 -28.01 -21.55
N ASP A 120 -15.84 -28.44 -21.00
CA ASP A 120 -15.08 -29.57 -21.53
C ASP A 120 -15.75 -30.92 -21.25
N ASN A 121 -16.44 -31.03 -20.12
CA ASN A 121 -17.20 -32.21 -19.72
C ASN A 121 -18.63 -32.25 -20.32
N ALA A 122 -19.05 -31.21 -21.04
CA ALA A 122 -20.35 -31.18 -21.70
C ALA A 122 -20.48 -32.29 -22.77
N ALA A 123 -21.70 -32.80 -22.94
CA ALA A 123 -22.02 -33.65 -24.09
C ALA A 123 -21.86 -32.85 -25.39
N ARG A 124 -21.62 -33.55 -26.50
CA ARG A 124 -21.46 -32.90 -27.81
C ARG A 124 -22.33 -33.56 -28.86
N LEU A 125 -22.86 -32.72 -29.75
CA LEU A 125 -23.51 -33.13 -30.99
C LEU A 125 -22.47 -33.61 -32.02
N PRO A 126 -22.88 -34.31 -33.10
CA PRO A 126 -21.97 -34.76 -34.15
C PRO A 126 -21.23 -33.62 -34.88
N ASP A 127 -21.78 -32.42 -34.86
CA ASP A 127 -21.17 -31.18 -35.38
C ASP A 127 -20.12 -30.56 -34.43
N GLY A 128 -20.00 -31.10 -33.20
CA GLY A 128 -19.11 -30.60 -32.15
C GLY A 128 -19.75 -29.62 -31.17
N THR A 129 -21.00 -29.21 -31.38
CA THR A 129 -21.72 -28.26 -30.52
C THR A 129 -21.94 -28.84 -29.13
N ARG A 130 -21.62 -28.07 -28.09
CA ARG A 130 -21.81 -28.48 -26.69
C ARG A 130 -23.28 -28.40 -26.31
N VAL A 131 -23.76 -29.42 -25.61
CA VAL A 131 -25.12 -29.52 -25.15
C VAL A 131 -25.18 -29.97 -23.69
N PHE A 132 -26.22 -29.51 -23.00
CA PHE A 132 -26.48 -29.74 -21.59
C PHE A 132 -27.91 -30.23 -21.44
N ARG A 133 -28.16 -31.06 -20.43
CA ARG A 133 -29.52 -31.46 -20.05
C ARG A 133 -29.99 -30.61 -18.89
N ASP A 134 -31.18 -30.03 -19.00
CA ASP A 134 -31.81 -29.28 -17.93
C ASP A 134 -32.56 -30.20 -16.95
N ALA A 135 -33.05 -29.64 -15.83
CA ALA A 135 -33.77 -30.40 -14.80
C ALA A 135 -35.07 -31.05 -15.31
N ASP A 136 -35.68 -30.47 -16.35
CA ASP A 136 -36.89 -30.99 -17.00
C ASP A 136 -36.58 -32.09 -18.04
N GLY A 137 -35.29 -32.36 -18.28
CA GLY A 137 -34.81 -33.35 -19.24
C GLY A 137 -34.72 -32.84 -20.67
N ASN A 138 -34.97 -31.55 -20.93
CA ASN A 138 -34.74 -30.95 -22.23
C ASN A 138 -33.24 -30.77 -22.46
N ILE A 139 -32.84 -30.83 -23.73
CA ILE A 139 -31.45 -30.67 -24.15
C ILE A 139 -31.30 -29.25 -24.70
N ARG A 140 -30.33 -28.52 -24.17
CA ARG A 140 -30.05 -27.12 -24.53
C ARG A 140 -28.61 -26.98 -25.01
N THR A 141 -28.39 -26.12 -25.99
CA THR A 141 -27.04 -25.70 -26.38
C THR A 141 -26.42 -24.79 -25.33
N GLU A 142 -25.13 -24.51 -25.48
CA GLU A 142 -24.39 -23.52 -24.67
C GLU A 142 -25.05 -22.12 -24.68
N ASP A 143 -25.74 -21.74 -25.76
CA ASP A 143 -26.46 -20.47 -25.91
C ASP A 143 -27.91 -20.52 -25.38
N GLY A 144 -28.36 -21.69 -24.93
CA GLY A 144 -29.70 -21.90 -24.37
C GLY A 144 -30.78 -22.29 -25.39
N GLU A 145 -30.41 -22.53 -26.64
CA GLU A 145 -31.33 -23.01 -27.68
C GLU A 145 -31.73 -24.46 -27.43
N LEU A 146 -33.00 -24.79 -27.64
CA LEU A 146 -33.53 -26.12 -27.38
C LEU A 146 -33.21 -27.05 -28.56
N VAL A 147 -32.46 -28.12 -28.29
CA VAL A 147 -32.14 -29.17 -29.26
C VAL A 147 -33.23 -30.23 -29.17
N SER A 148 -33.91 -30.48 -30.30
CA SER A 148 -35.01 -31.45 -30.37
C SER A 148 -34.94 -32.30 -31.63
N GLY A 149 -35.70 -33.38 -31.64
CA GLY A 149 -35.80 -34.28 -32.80
C GLY A 149 -34.60 -35.25 -32.91
N PRO A 150 -34.28 -35.72 -34.13
CA PRO A 150 -33.30 -36.79 -34.32
C PRO A 150 -31.91 -36.44 -33.81
N ASP A 151 -31.54 -35.16 -33.80
CA ASP A 151 -30.23 -34.71 -33.32
C ASP A 151 -30.06 -34.98 -31.82
N ALA A 152 -31.10 -34.78 -31.02
CA ALA A 152 -31.12 -35.09 -29.58
C ALA A 152 -30.92 -36.58 -29.28
N GLU A 153 -31.44 -37.47 -30.14
CA GLU A 153 -31.34 -38.92 -29.99
C GLU A 153 -29.93 -39.45 -30.29
N THR A 154 -29.13 -38.70 -31.06
CA THR A 154 -27.75 -39.10 -31.42
C THR A 154 -26.74 -38.86 -30.30
N ILE A 155 -27.13 -38.15 -29.24
CA ILE A 155 -26.22 -37.71 -28.18
C ILE A 155 -25.94 -38.87 -27.22
N VAL A 156 -24.66 -39.23 -27.08
CA VAL A 156 -24.20 -40.27 -26.17
C VAL A 156 -23.84 -39.65 -24.82
N TRP A 157 -24.69 -39.91 -23.82
CA TRP A 157 -24.49 -39.49 -22.43
C TRP A 157 -23.69 -40.54 -21.67
N LYS A 158 -22.61 -40.13 -21.01
CA LYS A 158 -21.71 -40.96 -20.20
C LYS A 158 -22.12 -40.99 -18.72
N GLY A 159 -23.04 -40.12 -18.31
CA GLY A 159 -23.61 -40.08 -16.95
C GLY A 159 -22.84 -39.23 -15.95
N GLY A 160 -21.88 -38.42 -16.43
CA GLY A 160 -21.09 -37.49 -15.62
C GLY A 160 -21.06 -36.07 -16.20
N GLU A 161 -21.88 -35.81 -17.21
CA GLU A 161 -22.00 -34.49 -17.82
C GLU A 161 -22.68 -33.50 -16.87
N PRO A 162 -22.25 -32.24 -16.86
CA PRO A 162 -22.91 -31.19 -16.08
C PRO A 162 -24.29 -30.86 -16.64
N SER A 163 -25.17 -30.37 -15.76
CA SER A 163 -26.49 -29.87 -16.14
C SER A 163 -26.41 -28.47 -16.77
N TYR A 164 -27.51 -28.03 -17.39
CA TYR A 164 -27.59 -26.67 -17.94
C TYR A 164 -27.60 -25.61 -16.81
N GLU A 165 -28.19 -25.96 -15.67
CA GLU A 165 -28.23 -25.17 -14.45
C GLU A 165 -26.83 -25.00 -13.87
N ASP A 166 -26.00 -26.05 -13.90
CA ASP A 166 -24.59 -25.95 -13.51
C ASP A 166 -23.84 -24.94 -14.40
N LEU A 167 -24.03 -25.00 -15.72
CA LEU A 167 -23.43 -24.02 -16.64
C LEU A 167 -23.83 -22.59 -16.27
N LEU A 168 -25.13 -22.35 -16.06
CA LEU A 168 -25.63 -21.01 -15.69
C LEU A 168 -25.06 -20.54 -14.36
N ALA A 169 -24.99 -21.43 -13.36
CA ALA A 169 -24.40 -21.11 -12.06
C ALA A 169 -22.91 -20.75 -12.18
N ARG A 170 -22.14 -21.49 -13.00
CA ARG A 170 -20.72 -21.20 -13.24
C ARG A 170 -20.49 -19.89 -13.99
N ARG A 171 -21.29 -19.61 -15.03
CA ARG A 171 -21.25 -18.32 -15.73
C ARG A 171 -21.57 -17.15 -14.81
N LYS A 172 -22.58 -17.32 -13.97
CA LYS A 172 -22.92 -16.29 -12.98
C LYS A 172 -21.76 -16.07 -12.00
N ALA A 173 -21.19 -17.14 -11.45
CA ALA A 173 -20.07 -17.05 -10.51
C ALA A 173 -18.83 -16.38 -11.13
N GLU A 174 -18.50 -16.69 -12.39
CA GLU A 174 -17.41 -16.04 -13.13
C GLU A 174 -17.70 -14.55 -13.38
N GLY A 175 -18.93 -14.20 -13.76
CA GLY A 175 -19.37 -12.81 -13.89
C GLY A 175 -19.30 -12.03 -12.57
N ASP A 176 -19.80 -12.61 -11.48
CA ASP A 176 -19.77 -12.01 -10.14
C ASP A 176 -18.32 -11.81 -9.65
N ALA A 177 -17.42 -12.79 -9.88
CA ALA A 177 -16.00 -12.70 -9.54
C ALA A 177 -15.27 -11.62 -10.37
N ARG A 178 -15.59 -11.50 -11.67
CA ARG A 178 -15.04 -10.43 -12.52
C ARG A 178 -15.49 -9.06 -12.04
N GLN A 179 -16.79 -8.89 -11.77
CA GLN A 179 -17.33 -7.63 -11.25
C GLN A 179 -16.65 -7.24 -9.94
N ARG A 180 -16.40 -8.21 -9.06
CA ARG A 180 -15.71 -7.98 -7.79
C ARG A 180 -14.31 -7.37 -7.98
N VAL A 181 -13.52 -7.90 -8.91
CA VAL A 181 -12.20 -7.35 -9.25
C VAL A 181 -12.33 -5.92 -9.77
N GLU A 182 -13.26 -5.67 -10.69
CA GLU A 182 -13.47 -4.33 -11.27
C GLU A 182 -13.86 -3.30 -10.21
N ASP A 183 -14.74 -3.66 -9.27
CA ASP A 183 -15.19 -2.78 -8.21
C ASP A 183 -14.05 -2.42 -7.24
N LEU A 184 -13.18 -3.38 -6.91
CA LEU A 184 -11.98 -3.16 -6.09
C LEU A 184 -10.98 -2.23 -6.79
N LEU A 185 -10.71 -2.47 -8.08
CA LEU A 185 -9.84 -1.60 -8.87
C LEU A 185 -10.41 -0.18 -8.99
N ARG A 186 -11.73 -0.05 -9.11
CA ARG A 186 -12.38 1.27 -9.12
C ARG A 186 -12.16 1.99 -7.80
N TYR A 187 -12.37 1.33 -6.67
CA TYR A 187 -12.12 1.95 -5.35
C TYR A 187 -10.66 2.35 -5.15
N GLN A 188 -9.71 1.51 -5.56
CA GLN A 188 -8.29 1.85 -5.51
C GLN A 188 -7.97 3.10 -6.33
N ASN A 189 -8.51 3.22 -7.55
CA ASN A 189 -8.18 4.31 -8.46
C ASN A 189 -8.98 5.59 -8.20
N ASP A 190 -10.25 5.48 -7.78
CA ASP A 190 -11.16 6.63 -7.68
C ASP A 190 -11.24 7.18 -6.25
N VAL A 191 -10.86 6.40 -5.23
CA VAL A 191 -10.90 6.81 -3.82
C VAL A 191 -9.51 6.83 -3.21
N LEU A 192 -8.80 5.69 -3.19
CA LEU A 192 -7.51 5.60 -2.48
C LEU A 192 -6.41 6.40 -3.15
N GLY A 193 -6.25 6.27 -4.47
CA GLY A 193 -5.23 7.02 -5.24
C GLY A 193 -5.34 8.54 -5.06
N PRO A 194 -6.51 9.16 -5.31
CA PRO A 194 -6.70 10.58 -5.10
C PRO A 194 -6.50 11.01 -3.64
N ALA A 195 -6.89 10.19 -2.67
CA ALA A 195 -6.64 10.45 -1.25
C ALA A 195 -5.13 10.46 -0.94
N HIS A 196 -4.39 9.47 -1.44
CA HIS A 196 -2.93 9.39 -1.30
C HIS A 196 -2.24 10.62 -1.90
N ASP A 197 -2.55 10.95 -3.17
CA ASP A 197 -2.01 12.13 -3.85
C ASP A 197 -2.31 13.43 -3.08
N ARG A 198 -3.53 13.54 -2.54
CA ARG A 198 -3.96 14.72 -1.76
C ARG A 198 -3.21 14.84 -0.43
N MET A 199 -2.92 13.72 0.22
CA MET A 199 -2.22 13.66 1.52
C MET A 199 -0.73 13.94 1.38
N GLU A 200 -0.13 13.58 0.24
CA GLU A 200 1.30 13.79 -0.04
C GLU A 200 1.67 15.20 -0.50
N ASP A 201 0.70 16.06 -0.84
CA ASP A 201 0.97 17.45 -1.28
C ASP A 201 1.54 18.32 -0.12
N PRO A 202 2.84 18.66 -0.15
CA PRO A 202 3.47 19.38 0.95
C PRO A 202 3.19 20.91 0.91
N ASP A 203 2.83 21.42 -0.27
CA ASP A 203 2.66 22.85 -0.54
C ASP A 203 1.21 23.29 -0.33
N ASN A 204 0.26 22.39 -0.57
CA ASN A 204 -1.14 22.58 -0.30
C ASN A 204 -1.69 21.44 0.57
N PRO A 205 -1.29 21.35 1.85
CA PRO A 205 -1.77 20.29 2.74
C PRO A 205 -3.31 20.33 2.91
N PRO A 206 -3.95 19.16 3.13
CA PRO A 206 -5.39 19.09 3.36
C PRO A 206 -5.81 19.84 4.62
N THR A 207 -6.95 20.49 4.56
CA THR A 207 -7.60 21.12 5.71
C THR A 207 -8.20 20.04 6.63
N PRO A 208 -8.48 20.35 7.91
CA PRO A 208 -9.12 19.38 8.82
C PRO A 208 -10.45 18.81 8.32
N ASP A 209 -11.25 19.61 7.60
CA ASP A 209 -12.52 19.14 7.04
C ASP A 209 -12.30 18.24 5.81
N GLU A 210 -11.30 18.55 4.97
CA GLU A 210 -10.88 17.66 3.88
C GLU A 210 -10.34 16.33 4.41
N LEU A 211 -9.55 16.33 5.50
CA LEU A 211 -9.07 15.11 6.14
C LEU A 211 -10.23 14.21 6.57
N LYS A 212 -11.26 14.76 7.21
CA LYS A 212 -12.45 13.99 7.58
C LYS A 212 -13.22 13.46 6.38
N GLN A 213 -13.34 14.26 5.32
CA GLN A 213 -13.99 13.81 4.09
C GLN A 213 -13.23 12.62 3.49
N ILE A 214 -11.90 12.67 3.46
CA ILE A 214 -11.07 11.55 3.02
C ILE A 214 -11.32 10.31 3.89
N GLN A 215 -11.35 10.45 5.22
CA GLN A 215 -11.65 9.34 6.13
C GLN A 215 -13.03 8.73 5.86
N ASP A 216 -14.05 9.57 5.68
CA ASP A 216 -15.42 9.14 5.38
C ASP A 216 -15.51 8.42 4.03
N ASP A 217 -14.84 8.93 3.00
CA ASP A 217 -14.83 8.33 1.65
C ASP A 217 -14.13 6.96 1.66
N ILE A 218 -12.98 6.86 2.35
CA ILE A 218 -12.26 5.59 2.56
C ILE A 218 -13.18 4.59 3.26
N GLU A 219 -13.80 4.98 4.39
CA GLU A 219 -14.65 4.09 5.18
C GLU A 219 -15.89 3.64 4.39
N GLN A 220 -16.56 4.56 3.71
CA GLN A 220 -17.76 4.24 2.92
C GLN A 220 -17.43 3.28 1.77
N GLY A 221 -16.35 3.52 1.04
CA GLY A 221 -15.94 2.64 -0.04
C GLY A 221 -15.54 1.24 0.46
N ALA A 222 -14.78 1.16 1.55
CA ALA A 222 -14.41 -0.11 2.17
C ALA A 222 -15.65 -0.90 2.62
N ARG A 223 -16.61 -0.23 3.28
CA ARG A 223 -17.87 -0.86 3.72
C ARG A 223 -18.73 -1.35 2.56
N GLN A 224 -18.88 -0.57 1.48
CA GLN A 224 -19.64 -0.98 0.29
C GLN A 224 -19.06 -2.23 -0.36
N LEU A 225 -17.73 -2.33 -0.34
CA LEU A 225 -16.99 -3.44 -0.90
C LEU A 225 -16.78 -4.59 0.07
N GLY A 226 -17.28 -4.51 1.30
CA GLY A 226 -17.06 -5.54 2.31
C GLY A 226 -15.58 -5.82 2.58
N ILE A 227 -14.71 -4.83 2.42
CA ILE A 227 -13.28 -4.93 2.75
C ILE A 227 -13.19 -4.89 4.27
N THR A 228 -12.91 -6.03 4.88
CA THR A 228 -12.67 -6.14 6.32
C THR A 228 -11.21 -5.88 6.65
N ASP A 229 -10.98 -5.24 7.79
CA ASP A 229 -9.64 -5.03 8.30
C ASP A 229 -9.02 -6.39 8.70
N PRO A 230 -7.87 -6.80 8.12
CA PRO A 230 -7.25 -8.09 8.42
C PRO A 230 -6.89 -8.26 9.90
N GLU A 231 -6.67 -7.17 10.66
CA GLU A 231 -6.48 -7.29 12.12
C GLU A 231 -7.76 -7.66 12.86
N GLN A 232 -8.92 -7.21 12.40
CA GLN A 232 -10.21 -7.58 12.98
C GLN A 232 -10.54 -9.05 12.73
N GLU A 233 -10.16 -9.59 11.57
CA GLU A 233 -10.42 -10.99 11.25
C GLU A 233 -9.63 -11.95 12.15
N LEU A 234 -8.38 -11.60 12.50
CA LEU A 234 -7.57 -12.34 13.47
C LEU A 234 -8.15 -12.27 14.90
N ALA A 235 -8.71 -11.12 15.29
CA ALA A 235 -9.36 -10.94 16.58
C ALA A 235 -10.66 -11.76 16.68
N ASP A 236 -11.49 -11.74 15.64
CA ASP A 236 -12.75 -12.50 15.58
C ASP A 236 -12.53 -14.01 15.47
N ALA A 237 -11.47 -14.45 14.77
CA ALA A 237 -11.08 -15.86 14.73
C ALA A 237 -10.63 -16.38 16.11
N SER A 238 -10.00 -15.54 16.93
CA SER A 238 -9.64 -15.87 18.32
C SER A 238 -10.83 -15.88 19.28
N ALA A 239 -11.90 -15.14 18.97
CA ALA A 239 -13.06 -14.98 19.85
C ALA A 239 -14.10 -16.12 19.76
N LYS A 240 -14.00 -17.02 18.78
CA LYS A 240 -14.88 -18.21 18.71
C LYS A 240 -14.33 -19.32 19.61
N PRO A 241 -14.92 -19.61 20.80
CA PRO A 241 -14.49 -20.74 21.60
C PRO A 241 -14.75 -22.02 20.80
N SER A 242 -13.68 -22.75 20.52
CA SER A 242 -13.77 -24.11 19.96
C SER A 242 -14.53 -24.98 20.96
N SER A 243 -15.84 -25.07 20.80
CA SER A 243 -16.69 -26.04 21.49
C SER A 243 -16.39 -27.41 20.91
N PHE A 244 -15.25 -27.98 21.33
CA PHE A 244 -14.85 -29.34 21.04
C PHE A 244 -15.72 -30.27 21.89
N ASP A 245 -16.94 -30.51 21.41
CA ASP A 245 -17.90 -31.42 22.02
C ASP A 245 -17.39 -32.85 21.81
N LEU A 246 -16.75 -33.40 22.85
CA LEU A 246 -16.29 -34.78 22.84
C LEU A 246 -17.50 -35.71 22.94
N PRO A 247 -17.70 -36.65 21.99
CA PRO A 247 -18.75 -37.65 22.12
C PRO A 247 -18.41 -38.60 23.27
N THR A 248 -19.10 -38.43 24.40
CA THR A 248 -19.09 -39.42 25.49
C THR A 248 -19.88 -40.65 25.04
N GLY A 249 -19.22 -41.56 24.33
CA GLY A 249 -19.71 -42.89 24.08
C GLY A 249 -19.72 -43.70 25.38
N ALA A 250 -20.89 -43.90 25.96
CA ALA A 250 -21.12 -44.91 26.98
C ALA A 250 -21.48 -46.25 26.30
N PRO A 251 -20.74 -47.34 26.56
CA PRO A 251 -21.18 -48.67 26.12
C PRO A 251 -22.21 -49.24 27.10
N SER A 252 -23.27 -49.85 26.57
CA SER A 252 -24.15 -50.79 27.28
C SER A 252 -24.51 -51.93 26.35
#